data_AF-A0A1X7HA68-F1
#
_entry.id   AF-A0A1X7HA68-F1
#
_cell.length_a   1.000
_cell.length_b   1.000
_cell.length_c   1.000
_cell.angle_alpha   90.00
_cell.angle_beta   90.00
_cell.angle_gamma   90.00
#
_symmetry.space_group_name_H-M   'P 1'
#
loop_
_entity.id
_entity.type
_entity.pdbx_description
1 polymer ?
#
loop_
_entity_poly.entity_id
_entity_poly.type
_entity_poly.pdbx_seq_one_letter_code
_entity_poly.pdbx_strand_id
1 'polypeptide(L)'
;MRKQVAMLAALAVVAVASSVAQAQDTVLRPQQTVQFVSGAYGCLSKDKFDAAYQHHQNGEQQKMQQFFAGYECLSTPEHSDFRVVRVVGHDVEFVNAGNGDTQGLWTNDRFIKQ
;
A
#
# COMPACT_ATOMS: atom_id res chain seq x y z
N MET A 1 45.50 5.76 -53.44
CA MET A 1 45.89 4.59 -52.61
C MET A 1 44.62 3.97 -52.04
N ARG A 2 44.25 2.76 -52.47
CA ARG A 2 43.11 1.99 -51.93
C ARG A 2 43.60 0.58 -51.67
N LYS A 3 43.67 0.19 -50.41
CA LYS A 3 43.73 -1.22 -50.00
C LYS A 3 42.79 -1.39 -48.81
N GLN A 4 41.77 -2.20 -49.04
CA GLN A 4 40.85 -2.75 -48.08
C GLN A 4 41.62 -3.61 -47.08
N VAL A 5 41.22 -3.64 -45.80
CA VAL A 5 41.11 -4.87 -45.00
C VAL A 5 40.04 -4.60 -43.93
N ALA A 6 38.93 -5.32 -44.07
CA ALA A 6 37.90 -5.50 -43.06
C ALA A 6 38.40 -6.40 -41.93
N MET A 7 37.83 -6.32 -40.73
CA MET A 7 37.39 -7.50 -39.97
C MET A 7 36.79 -7.15 -38.60
N LEU A 8 35.59 -7.74 -38.37
CA LEU A 8 35.14 -8.45 -37.16
C LEU A 8 35.12 -7.71 -35.82
N ALA A 9 33.93 -7.56 -35.23
CA ALA A 9 33.40 -8.56 -34.29
C ALA A 9 32.05 -8.10 -33.73
N ALA A 10 31.03 -8.92 -33.94
CA ALA A 10 29.74 -8.83 -33.30
C ALA A 10 29.85 -9.17 -31.81
N LEU A 11 29.32 -8.33 -30.93
CA LEU A 11 28.98 -8.66 -29.55
C LEU A 11 27.70 -7.91 -29.18
N ALA A 12 26.55 -8.47 -29.58
CA ALA A 12 25.26 -8.09 -29.03
C ALA A 12 25.11 -8.76 -27.66
N VAL A 13 25.48 -8.04 -26.60
CA VAL A 13 25.20 -8.47 -25.23
C VAL A 13 23.82 -7.92 -24.87
N VAL A 14 22.78 -8.74 -25.04
CA VAL A 14 21.47 -8.47 -24.46
C VAL A 14 21.55 -8.78 -22.97
N ALA A 15 21.81 -7.76 -22.16
CA ALA A 15 21.66 -7.85 -20.72
C ALA A 15 20.17 -7.83 -20.38
N VAL A 16 19.56 -9.00 -20.24
CA VAL A 16 18.28 -9.14 -19.53
C VAL A 16 18.57 -8.87 -18.06
N ALA A 17 18.42 -7.62 -17.64
CA ALA A 17 18.30 -7.27 -16.24
C ALA A 17 16.95 -7.81 -15.75
N SER A 18 16.97 -9.02 -15.20
CA SER A 18 15.86 -9.52 -14.38
C SER A 18 15.84 -8.69 -13.10
N SER A 19 15.00 -7.66 -13.09
CA SER A 19 14.63 -6.91 -11.89
C SER A 19 13.90 -7.87 -10.96
N VAL A 20 14.65 -8.57 -10.11
CA VAL A 20 14.09 -9.14 -8.88
C VAL A 20 13.68 -7.95 -8.03
N ALA A 21 12.41 -7.56 -8.12
CA ALA A 21 11.80 -6.66 -7.18
C ALA A 21 11.88 -7.36 -5.81
N GLN A 22 12.97 -7.12 -5.08
CA GLN A 22 13.02 -7.47 -3.68
C GLN A 22 11.90 -6.67 -3.04
N ALA A 23 10.92 -7.37 -2.46
CA ALA A 23 10.00 -6.77 -1.52
C ALA A 23 10.87 -6.18 -0.42
N GLN A 24 11.16 -4.89 -0.54
CA GLN A 24 11.73 -4.13 0.56
C GLN A 24 10.62 -4.15 1.61
N ASP A 25 10.84 -4.87 2.70
CA ASP A 25 10.01 -4.76 3.90
C ASP A 25 10.13 -3.30 4.34
N THR A 26 9.26 -2.45 3.80
CA THR A 26 9.17 -1.04 4.19
C THR A 26 8.62 -1.04 5.60
N VAL A 27 9.53 -0.95 6.56
CA VAL A 27 9.21 -0.87 7.98
C VAL A 27 8.45 0.43 8.22
N LEU A 28 7.13 0.36 8.28
CA LEU A 28 6.26 1.49 8.63
C LEU A 28 6.53 1.91 10.06
N ARG A 29 6.71 3.23 10.26
CA ARG A 29 7.03 3.80 11.58
C ARG A 29 5.90 4.69 12.09
N PRO A 30 5.68 4.76 13.42
CA PRO A 30 4.86 5.81 14.01
C PRO A 30 5.31 7.20 13.55
N GLN A 31 4.35 8.11 13.40
CA GLN A 31 4.52 9.48 12.90
C GLN A 31 4.94 9.59 11.42
N GLN A 32 5.12 8.48 10.71
CA GLN A 32 5.36 8.50 9.28
C GLN A 32 4.12 9.01 8.54
N THR A 33 4.33 9.95 7.61
CA THR A 33 3.30 10.35 6.66
C THR A 33 3.23 9.35 5.52
N VAL A 34 2.01 8.91 5.20
CA VAL A 34 1.71 7.90 4.18
C VAL A 34 0.53 8.35 3.31
N GLN A 35 0.45 7.77 2.12
CA GLN A 35 -0.72 7.85 1.26
C GLN A 35 -1.25 6.46 0.98
N PHE A 36 -2.57 6.34 0.80
CA PHE A 36 -3.20 5.07 0.49
C PHE A 36 -3.39 4.86 -1.01
N VAL A 37 -3.43 3.60 -1.42
CA VAL A 37 -3.84 3.16 -2.76
C VAL A 37 -5.33 3.43 -2.98
N SER A 38 -5.77 3.40 -4.24
CA SER A 38 -7.19 3.53 -4.59
C SER A 38 -8.01 2.39 -3.96
N GLY A 39 -9.21 2.69 -3.48
CA GLY A 39 -10.11 1.72 -2.84
C GLY A 39 -9.72 1.32 -1.41
N ALA A 40 -8.68 1.93 -0.84
CA ALA A 40 -8.34 1.76 0.56
C ALA A 40 -9.43 2.33 1.49
N TYR A 41 -9.47 1.77 2.70
CA TYR A 41 -10.43 2.15 3.73
C TYR A 41 -9.83 1.93 5.12
N GLY A 42 -10.44 2.56 6.11
CA GLY A 42 -10.14 2.31 7.51
C GLY A 42 -11.40 2.24 8.36
N CYS A 43 -11.33 1.57 9.50
CA CYS A 43 -12.47 1.36 10.38
C CYS A 43 -12.21 1.86 11.81
N LEU A 44 -13.28 2.18 12.55
CA LEU A 44 -13.22 2.79 13.88
C LEU A 44 -12.50 1.94 14.94
N SER A 45 -12.38 0.63 14.71
CA SER A 45 -11.62 -0.26 15.56
C SER A 45 -10.94 -1.35 14.73
N LYS A 46 -9.93 -1.98 15.33
CA LYS A 46 -9.24 -3.12 14.73
C LYS A 46 -10.22 -4.27 14.44
N ASP A 47 -11.06 -4.66 15.39
CA ASP A 47 -12.00 -5.76 15.21
C ASP A 47 -12.98 -5.53 14.05
N LYS A 48 -13.43 -4.27 13.87
CA LYS A 48 -14.30 -3.88 12.75
C LYS A 48 -13.55 -3.95 11.43
N PHE A 49 -12.30 -3.49 11.41
CA PHE A 49 -11.43 -3.62 10.25
C PHE A 49 -11.21 -5.10 9.90
N ASP A 50 -10.84 -5.93 10.87
CA ASP A 50 -10.58 -7.36 10.68
C ASP A 50 -11.81 -8.07 10.10
N ALA A 51 -13.02 -7.79 10.62
CA ALA A 51 -14.26 -8.36 10.11
C ALA A 51 -14.59 -7.90 8.69
N ALA A 52 -14.51 -6.60 8.41
CA ALA A 52 -14.73 -6.05 7.07
C ALA A 52 -13.71 -6.58 6.07
N TYR A 53 -12.44 -6.69 6.49
CA TYR A 53 -11.33 -7.20 5.71
C TYR A 53 -11.51 -8.70 5.40
N GLN A 54 -11.98 -9.49 6.36
CA GLN A 54 -12.31 -10.89 6.12
C GLN A 54 -13.42 -11.05 5.07
N HIS A 55 -14.49 -10.25 5.14
CA HIS A 55 -15.54 -10.26 4.11
C HIS A 55 -15.02 -9.82 2.74
N HIS A 56 -14.14 -8.82 2.69
CA HIS A 56 -13.46 -8.41 1.46
C HIS A 56 -12.68 -9.55 0.83
N GLN A 57 -11.83 -10.23 1.62
CA GLN A 57 -11.02 -11.36 1.16
C GLN A 57 -11.84 -12.56 0.71
N ASN A 58 -13.03 -12.77 1.31
CA ASN A 58 -13.96 -13.83 0.92
C ASN A 58 -14.85 -13.47 -0.29
N GLY A 59 -14.73 -12.25 -0.84
CA GLY A 59 -15.58 -11.76 -1.92
C GLY A 59 -17.02 -11.45 -1.48
N GLU A 60 -17.29 -11.39 -0.18
CA GLU A 60 -18.62 -11.16 0.41
C GLU A 60 -18.98 -9.66 0.45
N GLN A 61 -19.03 -9.03 -0.73
CA GLN A 61 -19.18 -7.58 -0.87
C GLN A 61 -20.41 -7.01 -0.13
N GLN A 62 -21.53 -7.73 -0.13
CA GLN A 62 -22.74 -7.29 0.58
C GLN A 62 -22.53 -7.20 2.10
N LYS A 63 -21.78 -8.15 2.69
CA LYS A 63 -21.48 -8.14 4.13
C LYS A 63 -20.46 -7.06 4.45
N MET A 64 -19.45 -6.89 3.61
CA MET A 64 -18.49 -5.79 3.72
C MET A 64 -19.20 -4.43 3.71
N GLN A 65 -20.17 -4.22 2.81
CA GLN A 65 -20.91 -2.96 2.70
C GLN A 65 -21.70 -2.59 3.95
N GLN A 66 -22.08 -3.55 4.80
CA GLN A 66 -22.78 -3.26 6.06
C GLN A 66 -21.93 -2.42 7.01
N PHE A 67 -20.61 -2.62 7.04
CA PHE A 67 -19.68 -1.83 7.85
C PHE A 67 -19.59 -0.38 7.36
N PHE A 68 -19.69 -0.15 6.05
CA PHE A 68 -19.73 1.20 5.48
C PHE A 68 -21.08 1.87 5.73
N ALA A 69 -22.18 1.13 5.56
CA ALA A 69 -23.53 1.63 5.83
C ALA A 69 -23.74 1.98 7.31
N GLY A 70 -23.10 1.25 8.22
CA GLY A 70 -23.09 1.53 9.66
C GLY A 70 -22.09 2.59 10.11
N TYR A 71 -21.39 3.26 9.18
CA TYR A 71 -20.31 4.22 9.46
C TYR A 71 -19.17 3.66 10.32
N GLU A 72 -19.01 2.34 10.31
CA GLU A 72 -17.96 1.64 11.03
C GLU A 72 -16.64 1.67 10.27
N CYS A 73 -16.73 1.74 8.94
CA CYS A 73 -15.61 1.88 8.02
C CYS A 73 -15.84 3.06 7.07
N LEU A 74 -14.76 3.74 6.72
CA LEU A 74 -14.73 4.89 5.84
C LEU A 74 -13.67 4.67 4.75
N SER A 75 -14.00 5.02 3.51
CA SER A 75 -13.00 5.06 2.43
C SER A 75 -11.96 6.14 2.74
N THR A 76 -10.70 5.86 2.45
CA THR A 76 -9.64 6.86 2.57
C THR A 76 -9.60 7.72 1.30
N PRO A 77 -9.75 9.05 1.38
CA PRO A 77 -9.62 9.92 0.23
C PRO A 77 -8.29 9.72 -0.52
N GLU A 78 -8.37 9.65 -1.85
CA GLU A 78 -7.18 9.62 -2.69
C GLU A 78 -6.41 10.94 -2.60
N HIS A 79 -5.09 10.88 -2.82
CA HIS A 79 -4.18 12.04 -2.79
C HIS A 79 -4.15 12.81 -1.46
N SER A 80 -4.68 12.23 -0.39
CA SER A 80 -4.59 12.79 0.96
C SER A 80 -3.45 12.16 1.74
N ASP A 81 -2.83 12.98 2.60
CA ASP A 81 -1.76 12.56 3.49
C ASP A 81 -2.33 12.13 4.84
N PHE A 82 -1.85 10.98 5.32
CA PHE A 82 -2.22 10.39 6.61
C PHE A 82 -0.97 10.16 7.43
N ARG A 83 -1.14 10.15 8.75
CA ARG A 83 -0.06 9.91 9.70
C ARG A 83 -0.29 8.58 10.40
N VAL A 84 0.73 7.74 10.41
CA VAL A 84 0.73 6.49 11.17
C VAL A 84 0.76 6.82 12.66
N VAL A 85 -0.22 6.32 13.41
CA VAL A 85 -0.25 6.42 14.87
C VAL A 85 0.55 5.28 15.47
N ARG A 86 0.24 4.04 15.08
CA ARG A 86 0.95 2.82 15.50
C ARG A 86 0.79 1.71 14.47
N VAL A 87 1.68 0.72 14.57
CA VAL A 87 1.69 -0.48 13.74
C VAL A 87 1.67 -1.70 14.66
N VAL A 88 0.76 -2.63 14.40
CA VAL A 88 0.63 -3.91 15.12
C VAL A 88 0.61 -5.03 14.07
N GLY A 89 1.76 -5.67 13.85
CA GLY A 89 1.92 -6.60 12.73
C GLY A 89 1.72 -5.87 11.40
N HIS A 90 0.74 -6.30 10.60
CA HIS A 90 0.35 -5.66 9.35
C HIS A 90 -0.78 -4.62 9.53
N ASP A 91 -1.31 -4.47 10.73
CA ASP A 91 -2.41 -3.57 11.01
C ASP A 91 -1.88 -2.21 11.43
N VAL A 92 -2.41 -1.16 10.80
CA VAL A 92 -1.95 0.21 10.94
C VAL A 92 -3.10 1.05 11.46
N GLU A 93 -2.87 1.73 12.59
CA GLU A 93 -3.75 2.80 13.01
C GLU A 93 -3.24 4.12 12.42
N PHE A 94 -4.12 4.92 11.84
CA PHE A 94 -3.77 6.14 11.15
C PHE A 94 -4.80 7.25 11.39
N VAL A 95 -4.35 8.48 11.24
CA VAL A 95 -5.19 9.69 11.26
C VAL A 95 -4.88 10.54 10.04
N ASN A 96 -5.76 11.49 9.70
CA ASN A 96 -5.41 12.53 8.73
C ASN A 96 -4.17 13.29 9.23
N ALA A 97 -3.21 13.61 8.35
CA ALA A 97 -1.95 14.22 8.75
C ALA A 97 -2.11 15.61 9.39
N GLY A 98 -3.20 16.34 9.06
CA GLY A 98 -3.54 17.62 9.69
C GLY A 98 -4.18 17.49 11.08
N ASN A 99 -4.45 16.27 11.56
CA ASN A 99 -5.08 16.01 12.84
C ASN A 99 -4.05 15.65 13.93
N GLY A 100 -4.21 16.24 15.11
CA GLY A 100 -3.42 15.99 16.33
C GLY A 100 -3.85 14.77 17.13
N ASP A 101 -4.90 14.05 16.68
CA ASP A 101 -5.42 12.88 17.37
C ASP A 101 -4.35 11.78 17.56
N THR A 102 -4.44 11.09 18.70
CA THR A 102 -3.57 9.98 19.10
C THR A 102 -4.24 8.62 18.90
N GLN A 103 -5.45 8.60 18.37
CA GLN A 103 -6.24 7.42 18.04
C GLN A 103 -6.93 7.71 16.71
N GLY A 104 -7.15 6.67 15.92
CA GLY A 104 -7.66 6.87 14.57
C GLY A 104 -8.35 5.65 14.01
N LEU A 105 -8.37 5.60 12.69
CA LEU A 105 -8.92 4.47 11.96
C LEU A 105 -7.88 3.38 11.82
N TRP A 106 -8.34 2.14 11.74
CA TRP A 106 -7.52 0.96 11.54
C TRP A 106 -7.60 0.46 10.11
N THR A 107 -6.47 0.08 9.55
CA THR A 107 -6.33 -0.45 8.20
C THR A 107 -5.18 -1.46 8.12
N ASN A 108 -4.87 -1.94 6.91
CA ASN A 108 -3.76 -2.84 6.66
C ASN A 108 -2.66 -2.16 5.84
N ASP A 109 -1.40 -2.49 6.14
CA ASP A 109 -0.21 -1.96 5.47
C ASP A 109 -0.22 -2.16 3.94
N ARG A 110 -0.88 -3.21 3.43
CA ARG A 110 -1.06 -3.45 1.99
C ARG A 110 -1.82 -2.35 1.26
N PHE A 111 -2.57 -1.52 1.98
CA PHE A 111 -3.27 -0.38 1.40
C PHE A 111 -2.40 0.88 1.32
N ILE A 112 -1.21 0.88 1.90
CA ILE A 112 -0.28 2.01 1.85
C ILE A 112 0.56 1.94 0.58
N LYS A 113 0.73 3.08 -0.10
CA LYS A 113 1.64 3.21 -1.24
C LYS A 113 3.08 3.02 -0.76
N GLN A 114 3.79 2.09 -1.40
CA GLN A 114 5.22 1.81 -1.21
C GLN A 114 6.08 2.77 -2.01
#